data_AF-A0A921DZS9-F1
#
_entry.id   AF-A0A921DZS9-F1
#
_cell.length_a   1.000
_cell.length_b   1.000
_cell.length_c   1.000
_cell.angle_alpha   90.00
_cell.angle_beta   90.00
_cell.angle_gamma   90.00
#
_symmetry.space_group_name_H-M   'P 1'
#
loop_
_entity.id
_entity.type
_entity.pdbx_description
1 polymer ?
#
loop_
_entity_poly.entity_id
_entity_poly.type
_entity_poly.pdbx_seq_one_letter_code
_entity_poly.pdbx_strand_id
1 'polypeptide(L)'
;MALIPDGNVLAGRRALVMGVANAHSVAYGCARVFRRLGAEVALTCLNERTRSQVEPLARELGTALFMPCAAHLTGITVYVDGGLSIMA
;
A
#
# COMPACT_ATOMS: atom_id res chain seq x y z
N MET A 1 -13.74 15.96 7.90
CA MET A 1 -13.56 15.57 6.48
C MET A 1 -12.10 15.86 6.12
N ALA A 2 -11.23 14.85 6.04
CA ALA A 2 -9.86 15.10 5.61
C ALA A 2 -9.88 15.42 4.10
N LEU A 3 -9.40 16.60 3.73
CA LEU A 3 -9.24 17.00 2.33
C LEU A 3 -8.04 16.22 1.77
N ILE A 4 -8.31 15.10 1.11
CA ILE A 4 -7.31 14.49 0.23
C ILE A 4 -7.24 15.42 -0.99
N PRO A 5 -6.10 16.06 -1.27
CA PRO A 5 -6.00 17.01 -2.37
C PRO A 5 -6.34 16.31 -3.69
N ASP A 6 -7.15 16.97 -4.52
CA ASP A 6 -7.43 16.49 -5.87
C ASP A 6 -6.17 16.70 -6.74
N GLY A 7 -5.71 15.64 -7.40
CA GLY A 7 -4.58 15.69 -8.33
C GLY A 7 -3.54 14.57 -8.18
N ASN A 8 -2.52 14.65 -9.04
CA ASN A 8 -1.45 13.67 -9.19
C ASN A 8 -0.21 14.05 -8.35
N VAL A 9 -0.40 14.43 -7.09
CA VAL A 9 0.71 14.94 -6.22
C VAL A 9 1.80 13.89 -5.94
N LEU A 10 1.50 12.61 -6.13
CA LEU A 10 2.45 11.50 -6.06
C LEU A 10 2.79 10.92 -7.44
N ALA A 11 2.45 11.61 -8.55
CA ALA A 11 2.84 11.15 -9.87
C ALA A 11 4.35 10.99 -9.99
N GLY A 12 4.76 9.87 -10.60
CA GLY A 12 6.17 9.49 -10.75
C GLY A 12 6.84 9.01 -9.47
N ARG A 13 6.13 8.95 -8.33
CA ARG A 13 6.62 8.37 -7.07
C ARG A 13 6.24 6.90 -6.99
N ARG A 14 7.11 6.10 -6.38
CA ARG A 14 6.84 4.72 -6.01
C ARG A 14 6.53 4.64 -4.53
N ALA A 15 5.52 3.83 -4.19
CA ALA A 15 5.08 3.56 -2.83
C ALA A 15 5.11 2.07 -2.54
N LEU A 16 5.85 1.65 -1.50
CA LEU A 16 5.77 0.30 -0.95
C LEU A 16 4.89 0.34 0.30
N VAL A 17 3.75 -0.36 0.25
CA VAL A 17 2.82 -0.47 1.37
C VAL A 17 2.86 -1.87 1.94
N MET A 18 3.27 -1.99 3.19
CA MET A 18 3.45 -3.28 3.86
C MET A 18 2.39 -3.55 4.92
N GLY A 19 2.09 -4.82 5.15
CA GLY A 19 1.15 -5.26 6.18
C GLY A 19 -0.31 -5.19 5.75
N VAL A 20 -0.60 -5.39 4.46
CA VAL A 20 -1.99 -5.51 4.00
C VAL A 20 -2.58 -6.81 4.53
N ALA A 21 -3.74 -6.71 5.19
CA ALA A 21 -4.46 -7.86 5.72
C ALA A 21 -5.72 -8.17 4.89
N ASN A 22 -6.50 -7.13 4.56
CA ASN A 22 -7.77 -7.24 3.83
C ASN A 22 -8.20 -5.84 3.32
N ALA A 23 -9.38 -5.75 2.70
CA ALA A 23 -9.92 -4.52 2.11
C ALA A 23 -10.25 -3.42 3.14
N HIS A 24 -10.34 -3.76 4.43
CA HIS A 24 -10.63 -2.84 5.52
C HIS A 24 -9.39 -2.44 6.31
N SER A 25 -8.19 -2.96 5.97
CA SER A 25 -6.98 -2.61 6.69
C SER A 25 -6.53 -1.19 6.36
N VAL A 26 -5.93 -0.51 7.35
CA VAL A 26 -5.38 0.85 7.17
C VAL A 26 -4.34 0.87 6.05
N ALA A 27 -3.51 -0.17 5.95
CA ALA A 27 -2.53 -0.32 4.86
C ALA A 27 -3.20 -0.27 3.48
N TYR A 28 -4.30 -1.00 3.27
CA TYR A 28 -5.01 -0.97 1.98
C TYR A 28 -5.64 0.40 1.72
N GLY A 29 -6.18 1.05 2.76
CA GLY A 29 -6.66 2.43 2.68
C GLY A 29 -5.59 3.39 2.16
N CYS A 30 -4.37 3.33 2.73
CA CYS A 30 -3.23 4.12 2.27
C CYS A 30 -2.88 3.80 0.81
N ALA A 31 -2.81 2.53 0.44
CA ALA A 31 -2.51 2.11 -0.93
C ALA A 31 -3.49 2.69 -1.95
N ARG A 32 -4.80 2.65 -1.66
CA ARG A 32 -5.84 3.24 -2.52
C ARG A 32 -5.67 4.74 -2.68
N VAL A 33 -5.39 5.45 -1.59
CA VAL A 33 -5.16 6.89 -1.64
C VAL A 33 -3.91 7.21 -2.46
N PHE A 34 -2.78 6.54 -2.24
CA PHE A 34 -1.57 6.81 -3.01
C PHE A 34 -1.73 6.50 -4.49
N ARG A 35 -2.43 5.41 -4.82
CA ARG A 35 -2.76 5.09 -6.21
C ARG A 35 -3.61 6.19 -6.85
N ARG A 36 -4.63 6.68 -6.14
CA ARG A 36 -5.48 7.81 -6.58
C ARG A 36 -4.66 9.10 -6.78
N LEU A 37 -3.62 9.32 -5.97
CA LEU A 37 -2.72 10.47 -6.07
C LEU A 37 -1.61 10.29 -7.13
N GLY A 38 -1.63 9.22 -7.92
CA GLY A 38 -0.74 9.01 -9.06
C GLY A 38 0.52 8.18 -8.78
N ALA A 39 0.66 7.61 -7.57
CA ALA A 39 1.80 6.76 -7.26
C ALA A 39 1.75 5.41 -7.99
N GLU A 40 2.93 4.86 -8.30
CA GLU A 40 3.12 3.43 -8.54
C GLU A 40 3.16 2.72 -7.18
N VAL A 41 2.21 1.82 -6.93
CA VAL A 41 2.09 1.16 -5.61
C VAL A 41 2.50 -0.31 -5.71
N ALA A 42 3.26 -0.78 -4.73
CA ALA A 42 3.55 -2.19 -4.47
C ALA A 42 3.01 -2.58 -3.09
N LEU A 43 2.55 -3.83 -2.94
CA LEU A 43 1.93 -4.33 -1.72
C LEU A 43 2.65 -5.55 -1.17
N THR A 44 2.68 -5.67 0.16
CA THR A 44 3.01 -6.94 0.84
C THR A 44 1.88 -7.37 1.77
N CYS A 45 1.67 -8.68 1.86
CA CYS A 45 0.75 -9.26 2.83
C CYS A 45 1.48 -9.53 4.17
N LEU A 46 0.72 -9.46 5.26
CA LEU A 46 1.23 -9.70 6.62
C LEU A 46 1.82 -11.11 6.80
N ASN A 47 1.20 -12.10 6.19
CA ASN A 47 1.65 -13.50 6.18
C ASN A 47 1.03 -14.25 4.99
N GLU A 48 1.41 -15.52 4.80
CA GLU A 48 0.86 -16.33 3.71
C GLU A 48 -0.65 -16.58 3.83
N ARG A 49 -1.20 -16.58 5.06
CA ARG A 49 -2.63 -16.81 5.28
C ARG A 49 -3.49 -15.68 4.72
N THR A 50 -2.99 -14.45 4.71
CA THR A 50 -3.72 -13.30 4.14
C THR A 50 -3.51 -13.13 2.63
N ARG A 51 -2.60 -13.89 2.01
CA ARG A 51 -2.30 -13.78 0.56
C ARG A 51 -3.54 -13.89 -0.32
N SER A 52 -4.41 -14.87 -0.06
CA SER A 52 -5.63 -15.08 -0.85
C SER A 52 -6.61 -13.90 -0.78
N GLN A 53 -6.59 -13.14 0.31
CA GLN A 53 -7.39 -11.93 0.49
C GLN A 53 -6.74 -10.71 -0.16
N VAL A 54 -5.40 -10.64 -0.18
CA VAL A 54 -4.64 -9.47 -0.67
C VAL A 54 -4.42 -9.52 -2.18
N GLU A 55 -4.26 -10.69 -2.78
CA GLU A 55 -3.99 -10.82 -4.21
C GLU A 55 -5.08 -10.21 -5.12
N PRO A 56 -6.39 -10.39 -4.84
CA PRO A 56 -7.45 -9.70 -5.59
C PRO A 56 -7.35 -8.17 -5.47
N LEU A 57 -6.99 -7.67 -4.28
CA LEU A 57 -6.86 -6.24 -3.99
C LEU A 57 -5.67 -5.60 -4.72
N ALA A 58 -4.56 -6.34 -4.81
CA ALA A 58 -3.38 -5.95 -5.59
C ALA A 58 -3.73 -5.82 -7.09
N ARG A 59 -4.53 -6.76 -7.61
CA ARG A 59 -5.03 -6.72 -9.00
C ARG A 59 -5.96 -5.52 -9.23
N GLU A 60 -6.88 -5.26 -8.29
CA GLU A 60 -7.81 -4.11 -8.36
C GLU A 60 -7.05 -2.76 -8.45
N LEU A 61 -5.98 -2.61 -7.68
CA LEU A 61 -5.13 -1.41 -7.70
C LEU A 61 -4.22 -1.31 -8.94
N GLY A 62 -4.11 -2.38 -9.73
CA GLY A 62 -3.15 -2.48 -10.84
C GLY A 62 -1.70 -2.46 -10.38
N THR A 63 -1.40 -3.00 -9.19
CA THR A 63 -0.02 -3.06 -8.67
C THR A 63 0.73 -4.21 -9.34
N ALA A 64 1.92 -3.93 -9.91
CA ALA A 64 2.73 -4.92 -10.62
C ALA A 64 3.52 -5.87 -9.70
N LEU A 65 3.71 -5.51 -8.43
CA LEU A 65 4.59 -6.20 -7.48
C LEU A 65 3.83 -6.58 -6.22
N PHE A 66 3.55 -7.87 -6.10
CA PHE A 66 3.15 -8.54 -4.87
C PHE A 66 4.34 -9.36 -4.36
N MET A 67 4.98 -8.92 -3.28
CA MET A 67 6.12 -9.63 -2.68
C MET A 67 5.69 -10.45 -1.45
N PRO A 68 6.31 -11.61 -1.21
CA PRO A 68 5.99 -12.43 -0.05
C PRO A 68 6.42 -11.74 1.25
N CYS A 69 5.47 -11.68 2.17
CA CYS A 69 5.62 -11.68 3.63
C CYS A 69 6.66 -10.72 4.25
N ALA A 70 6.17 -9.70 4.96
CA ALA A 70 6.98 -8.90 5.88
C ALA A 70 6.77 -9.36 7.33
N ALA A 71 7.01 -10.64 7.62
CA ALA A 71 6.67 -11.30 8.89
C ALA A 71 7.30 -10.68 10.16
N HIS A 72 8.34 -9.86 10.00
CA HIS A 72 9.08 -9.25 11.11
C HIS A 72 8.65 -7.80 11.41
N LEU A 73 7.72 -7.23 10.62
CA LEU A 73 7.22 -5.88 10.85
C LEU A 73 6.08 -5.89 11.87
N THR A 74 6.28 -5.17 12.98
CA THR A 74 5.22 -4.82 13.91
C THR A 74 4.56 -3.53 13.43
N GLY A 75 3.51 -3.63 12.62
CA GLY A 75 2.71 -2.48 12.17
C GLY A 75 2.66 -2.29 10.66
N ILE A 76 2.15 -1.14 10.24
CA ILE A 76 2.02 -0.73 8.85
C ILE A 76 3.20 0.16 8.52
N THR A 77 3.92 -0.18 7.45
CA THR A 77 5.00 0.67 6.95
C THR A 77 4.71 1.05 5.51
N VAL A 78 4.72 2.35 5.25
CA VAL A 78 4.67 2.91 3.91
C VAL A 78 5.98 3.61 3.62
N TYR A 79 6.64 3.24 2.53
CA TYR A 79 7.76 4.00 1.98
C TYR A 79 7.32 4.68 0.68
N VAL A 80 7.58 5.98 0.55
CA VAL A 80 7.43 6.72 -0.71
C VAL A 80 8.76 7.37 -1.07
N ASP A 81 9.22 7.22 -2.33
CA ASP A 81 10.50 7.74 -2.82
C ASP A 81 10.86 9.12 -2.22
N GLY A 82 12.04 9.25 -1.61
CA GLY A 82 12.53 10.50 -1.01
C GLY A 82 12.43 10.62 0.52
N GLY A 83 12.15 9.52 1.23
CA GLY A 83 12.34 9.42 2.68
C GLY A 83 11.08 9.53 3.53
N LEU A 84 9.88 9.67 2.94
CA LEU A 84 8.64 9.63 3.70
C LEU A 84 8.35 8.19 4.14
N SER A 85 8.46 7.96 5.45
CA SER A 85 8.10 6.70 6.11
C SER A 85 6.91 6.94 7.03
N ILE A 86 5.79 6.28 6.77
CA ILE A 86 4.64 6.26 7.70
C ILE A 86 4.71 4.94 8.44
N MET A 87 4.92 5.00 9.77
CA MET A 87 4.83 3.85 10.67
C MET A 87 3.62 4.05 11.58
N ALA A 88 2.69 3.10 11.55
CA ALA A 88 1.46 3.10 12.33
C ALA A 88 1.20 1.71 12.94
#